data_AF-A0A524D5B8-F1
#
_entry.id   AF-A0A524D5B8-F1
#
_cell.length_a   1.000
_cell.length_b   1.000
_cell.length_c   1.000
_cell.angle_alpha   90.00
_cell.angle_beta   90.00
_cell.angle_gamma   90.00
#
_symmetry.space_group_name_H-M   'P 1'
#
loop_
_entity.id
_entity.type
_entity.pdbx_description
1 polymer ?
#
loop_
_entity_poly.entity_id
_entity_poly.type
_entity_poly.pdbx_seq_one_letter_code
_entity_poly.pdbx_strand_id
1 'polypeptide(L)'
;MNTVVTLSYFHRKIGPLVFYSYPEGMLDENLSVRIANIMDQTLYEGFFTHSFEDMYSMNYYFEIPSEWARGNKEMLMVSIIFDKQTPPEIEQNVLTLCNEFSERLQSNEMIYTAFYINDLNNFEEEDQEKIISNDSLIKLWVKELYWATIEDTREKTEEEKIANLLNKKHIFLILEKLSKGPLSLDGLKEWFEEYFPDIDFQKTIDILIEKQFIFINQIGLVEKYILLLKEVNAERIPPESVILFIDEMPDLIDILLPKVQEYFSKYEQMSEEEIKKDSFTLFQIMADPKKYNVLSELRNGLIPRDKLPKLVSKKTLDSLNKIIDYLKEYNVIEEIKYEDERYIVLKTNLQISTAFPEYLRKLLPKESKPVIANTYNPRKADKRMVEVAEIFKDVRDKGELKPKQPKISTFLEDLSSSSKKDTSKK
;
A
#
# COMPACT_ATOMS: atom_id res chain seq x y z
N MET A 1 -8.75 -7.00 -9.51
CA MET A 1 -8.78 -8.29 -8.80
C MET A 1 -9.69 -8.05 -7.62
N ASN A 2 -10.87 -8.64 -7.65
CA ASN A 2 -11.80 -8.56 -6.54
C ASN A 2 -11.37 -9.61 -5.51
N THR A 3 -11.18 -9.16 -4.28
CA THR A 3 -10.78 -10.00 -3.16
C THR A 3 -11.88 -9.98 -2.12
N VAL A 4 -12.19 -11.12 -1.52
CA VAL A 4 -13.10 -11.22 -0.37
C VAL A 4 -12.42 -12.05 0.70
N VAL A 5 -12.46 -11.59 1.95
CA VAL A 5 -12.03 -12.38 3.10
C VAL A 5 -13.26 -12.80 3.89
N THR A 6 -13.38 -14.08 4.19
CA THR A 6 -14.47 -14.63 4.99
C THR A 6 -13.92 -15.38 6.19
N LEU A 7 -14.57 -15.23 7.34
CA LEU A 7 -14.41 -16.13 8.47
C LEU A 7 -15.66 -17.02 8.55
N SER A 8 -15.45 -18.33 8.46
CA SER A 8 -16.48 -19.34 8.66
C SER A 8 -16.30 -20.03 10.00
N TYR A 9 -17.40 -20.47 10.59
CA TYR A 9 -17.41 -21.28 11.81
C TYR A 9 -18.43 -22.40 11.73
N PHE A 10 -18.23 -23.44 12.53
CA PHE A 10 -19.14 -24.57 12.59
C PHE A 10 -20.20 -24.37 13.68
N HIS A 11 -21.44 -24.09 13.27
CA HIS A 11 -22.56 -23.98 14.20
C HIS A 11 -23.21 -25.35 14.45
N ARG A 12 -23.37 -25.73 15.72
CA ARG A 12 -23.78 -27.10 16.10
C ARG A 12 -25.11 -27.57 15.55
N LYS A 13 -26.06 -26.66 15.31
CA LYS A 13 -27.40 -27.01 14.82
C LYS A 13 -27.52 -26.91 13.30
N ILE A 14 -26.71 -26.06 12.68
CA ILE A 14 -26.89 -25.65 11.27
C ILE A 14 -25.79 -26.27 10.40
N GLY A 15 -24.62 -26.54 10.97
CA GLY A 15 -23.42 -26.91 10.26
C GLY A 15 -22.51 -25.69 10.04
N PRO A 16 -21.57 -25.77 9.08
CA PRO A 16 -20.69 -24.64 8.77
C PRO A 16 -21.48 -23.47 8.19
N LEU A 17 -21.10 -22.26 8.58
CA LEU A 17 -21.59 -21.04 7.95
C LEU A 17 -20.53 -19.94 7.95
N VAL A 18 -20.68 -18.99 7.05
CA VAL A 18 -19.87 -17.78 7.02
C VAL A 18 -20.34 -16.86 8.15
N PHE A 19 -19.49 -16.68 9.16
CA PHE A 19 -19.75 -15.79 10.29
C PHE A 19 -19.72 -14.33 9.87
N TYR A 20 -18.69 -13.96 9.10
CA TYR A 20 -18.49 -12.60 8.62
C TYR A 20 -17.68 -12.59 7.33
N SER A 21 -17.94 -11.61 6.48
CA SER A 21 -17.23 -11.42 5.21
C SER A 21 -16.94 -9.94 4.99
N TYR A 22 -15.80 -9.66 4.35
CA TYR A 22 -15.41 -8.31 3.99
C TYR A 22 -14.73 -8.29 2.61
N PRO A 23 -15.05 -7.32 1.72
CA PRO A 23 -16.02 -6.23 1.88
C PRO A 23 -17.47 -6.73 1.99
N GLU A 24 -18.29 -6.01 2.77
CA GLU A 24 -19.70 -6.40 2.97
C GLU A 24 -20.47 -6.36 1.64
N GLY A 25 -21.33 -7.35 1.41
CA GLY A 25 -22.16 -7.45 0.21
C GLY A 25 -21.44 -7.92 -1.06
N MET A 26 -20.13 -8.21 -1.02
CA MET A 26 -19.42 -8.84 -2.14
C MET A 26 -19.60 -10.36 -2.20
N LEU A 27 -19.96 -10.98 -1.08
CA LEU A 27 -20.24 -12.41 -0.99
C LEU A 27 -21.75 -12.65 -1.23
N ASP A 28 -22.12 -13.24 -2.37
CA ASP A 28 -23.51 -13.65 -2.60
C ASP A 28 -23.87 -14.92 -1.82
N GLU A 29 -25.18 -15.20 -1.67
CA GLU A 29 -25.67 -16.35 -0.89
C GLU A 29 -25.16 -17.70 -1.42
N ASN A 30 -25.06 -17.86 -2.75
CA ASN A 30 -24.60 -19.10 -3.36
C ASN A 30 -23.11 -19.34 -3.04
N LEU A 31 -22.30 -18.30 -3.15
CA LEU A 31 -20.89 -18.32 -2.83
C LEU A 31 -20.68 -18.56 -1.34
N SER A 32 -21.46 -17.92 -0.47
CA SER A 32 -21.42 -18.14 0.97
C SER A 32 -21.70 -19.61 1.33
N VAL A 33 -22.71 -20.23 0.72
CA VAL A 33 -23.01 -21.66 0.93
C VAL A 33 -21.89 -22.56 0.42
N ARG A 34 -21.30 -22.24 -0.74
CA ARG A 34 -20.16 -23.01 -1.27
C ARG A 34 -18.94 -22.95 -0.34
N ILE A 35 -18.59 -21.77 0.16
CA ILE A 35 -17.47 -21.60 1.10
C ILE A 35 -17.73 -22.37 2.39
N ALA A 36 -18.96 -22.32 2.93
CA ALA A 36 -19.33 -23.13 4.09
C ALA A 36 -19.18 -24.65 3.83
N ASN A 37 -19.58 -25.13 2.64
CA ASN A 37 -19.44 -26.54 2.28
C ASN A 37 -17.98 -27.00 2.16
N ILE A 38 -17.04 -26.11 1.80
CA ILE A 38 -15.60 -26.42 1.77
C ILE A 38 -15.11 -26.76 3.18
N MET A 39 -15.59 -26.03 4.20
CA MET A 39 -15.24 -26.28 5.59
C MET A 39 -15.67 -27.69 6.04
N ASP A 40 -16.86 -28.14 5.64
CA ASP A 40 -17.40 -29.46 6.00
C ASP A 40 -16.55 -30.63 5.48
N GLN A 41 -15.86 -30.42 4.36
CA GLN A 41 -15.02 -31.43 3.71
C GLN A 41 -13.60 -31.49 4.29
N THR A 42 -13.24 -30.55 5.16
CA THR A 42 -11.88 -30.40 5.68
C THR A 42 -11.73 -31.15 7.01
N LEU A 43 -10.73 -32.04 7.10
CA LEU A 43 -10.52 -32.91 8.26
C LEU A 43 -9.30 -32.53 9.11
N TYR A 44 -8.35 -31.76 8.56
CA TYR A 44 -7.08 -31.46 9.20
C TYR A 44 -6.81 -29.96 9.18
N GLU A 45 -6.28 -29.43 10.29
CA GLU A 45 -5.79 -28.05 10.34
C GLU A 45 -4.73 -27.81 9.28
N GLY A 46 -4.81 -26.65 8.64
CA GLY A 46 -3.81 -26.23 7.66
C GLY A 46 -4.38 -25.47 6.48
N PHE A 47 -3.44 -25.11 5.61
CA PHE A 47 -3.70 -24.34 4.40
C PHE A 47 -3.97 -25.23 3.21
N PHE A 48 -4.97 -24.85 2.42
CA PHE A 48 -5.29 -25.51 1.17
C PHE A 48 -5.99 -24.55 0.21
N THR A 49 -5.93 -24.86 -1.07
CA THR A 49 -6.58 -24.06 -2.10
C THR A 49 -7.72 -24.84 -2.73
N HIS A 50 -8.77 -24.11 -3.13
CA HIS A 50 -9.89 -24.70 -3.84
C HIS A 50 -10.31 -23.76 -4.97
N SER A 51 -10.37 -24.30 -6.18
CA SER A 51 -10.85 -23.60 -7.37
C SER A 51 -12.29 -24.01 -7.67
N PHE A 52 -13.15 -23.05 -8.00
CA PHE A 52 -14.49 -23.32 -8.50
C PHE A 52 -14.91 -22.23 -9.48
N GLU A 53 -15.33 -22.63 -10.68
CA GLU A 53 -15.62 -21.70 -11.78
C GLU A 53 -14.43 -20.75 -12.03
N ASP A 54 -14.68 -19.44 -12.01
CA ASP A 54 -13.66 -18.40 -12.19
C ASP A 54 -13.06 -17.91 -10.85
N MET A 55 -13.39 -18.56 -9.73
CA MET A 55 -12.94 -18.16 -8.40
C MET A 55 -11.87 -19.11 -7.85
N TYR A 56 -10.94 -18.50 -7.12
CA TYR A 56 -9.88 -19.20 -6.43
C TYR A 56 -9.94 -18.85 -4.95
N SER A 57 -10.10 -19.86 -4.09
CA SER A 57 -10.12 -19.68 -2.64
C SER A 57 -8.86 -20.26 -2.01
N MET A 58 -8.24 -19.49 -1.14
CA MET A 58 -7.14 -19.90 -0.27
C MET A 58 -7.68 -19.99 1.13
N ASN A 59 -7.70 -21.20 1.68
CA ASN A 59 -8.41 -21.52 2.91
C ASN A 59 -7.41 -21.96 3.97
N TYR A 60 -7.67 -21.56 5.20
CA TYR A 60 -6.93 -22.05 6.36
C TYR A 60 -7.93 -22.50 7.41
N TYR A 61 -7.98 -23.81 7.64
CA TYR A 61 -8.81 -24.42 8.67
C TYR A 61 -8.02 -24.57 9.96
N PHE A 62 -8.63 -24.21 11.09
CA PHE A 62 -8.00 -24.24 12.42
C PHE A 62 -9.04 -24.32 13.53
N GLU A 63 -8.62 -24.81 14.70
CA GLU A 63 -9.45 -24.83 15.90
C GLU A 63 -8.96 -23.80 16.92
N ILE A 64 -9.90 -23.25 17.69
CA ILE A 64 -9.59 -22.40 18.86
C ILE A 64 -10.20 -23.00 20.13
N PRO A 65 -9.58 -22.82 21.31
CA PRO A 65 -10.19 -23.22 22.58
C PRO A 65 -11.52 -22.51 22.83
N SER A 66 -12.51 -23.23 23.34
CA SER A 66 -13.83 -22.67 23.70
C SER A 66 -14.47 -23.46 24.81
N GLU A 67 -14.76 -22.79 25.93
CA GLU A 67 -15.43 -23.44 27.07
C GLU A 67 -16.91 -23.70 26.78
N TRP A 68 -17.49 -22.98 25.82
CA TRP A 68 -18.89 -23.13 25.46
C TRP A 68 -19.09 -24.25 24.42
N ALA A 69 -18.04 -24.54 23.62
CA ALA A 69 -17.98 -25.60 22.62
C ALA A 69 -18.10 -27.02 23.17
N ARG A 70 -18.81 -27.89 22.45
CA ARG A 70 -18.75 -29.33 22.72
C ARG A 70 -17.39 -29.84 22.23
N GLY A 71 -16.61 -30.45 23.12
CA GLY A 71 -15.23 -30.86 22.80
C GLY A 71 -14.21 -29.75 23.09
N ASN A 72 -14.63 -28.67 23.74
CA ASN A 72 -13.81 -27.55 24.19
C ASN A 72 -13.11 -26.76 23.07
N LYS A 73 -13.63 -26.83 21.83
CA LYS A 73 -13.05 -26.17 20.67
C LYS A 73 -14.09 -25.65 19.68
N GLU A 74 -13.91 -24.44 19.18
CA GLU A 74 -14.62 -24.00 17.97
C GLU A 74 -13.80 -24.36 16.73
N MET A 75 -14.47 -24.85 15.69
CA MET A 75 -13.88 -25.10 14.38
C MET A 75 -14.08 -23.86 13.53
N LEU A 76 -12.99 -23.34 12.93
CA LEU A 76 -12.97 -22.12 12.15
C LEU A 76 -12.27 -22.33 10.81
N MET A 77 -12.66 -21.54 9.82
CA MET A 77 -11.95 -21.46 8.55
C MET A 77 -11.91 -20.03 8.08
N VAL A 78 -10.71 -19.52 7.82
CA VAL A 78 -10.54 -18.26 7.10
C VAL A 78 -10.33 -18.55 5.62
N SER A 79 -11.05 -17.85 4.76
CA SER A 79 -10.96 -18.00 3.31
C SER A 79 -10.68 -16.65 2.66
N ILE A 80 -9.65 -16.60 1.84
CA ILE A 80 -9.33 -15.47 0.98
C ILE A 80 -9.67 -15.86 -0.45
N ILE A 81 -10.65 -15.18 -1.03
CA ILE A 81 -11.26 -15.51 -2.30
C ILE A 81 -10.84 -14.47 -3.33
N PHE A 82 -10.38 -14.95 -4.47
CA PHE A 82 -9.92 -14.17 -5.61
C PHE A 82 -10.77 -14.48 -6.84
N ASP A 83 -11.02 -13.46 -7.67
CA ASP A 83 -11.73 -13.59 -8.95
C ASP A 83 -10.87 -14.11 -10.11
N LYS A 84 -9.60 -14.44 -9.84
CA LYS A 84 -8.61 -14.96 -10.80
C LYS A 84 -7.59 -15.84 -10.10
N GLN A 85 -6.96 -16.73 -10.88
CA GLN A 85 -5.83 -17.52 -10.40
C GLN A 85 -4.64 -16.61 -10.03
N THR A 86 -4.00 -16.95 -8.92
CA THR A 86 -2.86 -16.21 -8.35
C THR A 86 -1.53 -16.92 -8.64
N PRO A 87 -0.42 -16.17 -8.83
CA PRO A 87 0.92 -16.75 -8.87
C PRO A 87 1.31 -17.40 -7.52
N PRO A 88 2.24 -18.39 -7.50
CA PRO A 88 2.69 -19.05 -6.28
C PRO A 88 3.24 -18.12 -5.19
N GLU A 89 3.83 -16.99 -5.57
CA GLU A 89 4.32 -15.97 -4.64
C GLU A 89 3.18 -15.38 -3.79
N ILE A 90 2.01 -15.15 -4.41
CA ILE A 90 0.84 -14.64 -3.70
C ILE A 90 0.30 -15.70 -2.73
N GLU A 91 0.30 -16.98 -3.11
CA GLU A 91 -0.16 -18.06 -2.23
C GLU A 91 0.65 -18.13 -0.95
N GLN A 92 1.98 -17.98 -1.06
CA GLN A 92 2.87 -17.99 0.10
C GLN A 92 2.65 -16.80 1.03
N ASN A 93 2.38 -15.60 0.48
CA ASN A 93 2.06 -14.41 1.28
C ASN A 93 0.73 -14.61 2.03
N VAL A 94 -0.29 -15.10 1.33
CA VAL A 94 -1.61 -15.37 1.92
C VAL A 94 -1.53 -16.45 3.00
N LEU A 95 -0.74 -17.50 2.81
CA LEU A 95 -0.47 -18.51 3.84
C LEU A 95 0.11 -17.87 5.12
N THR A 96 1.10 -17.00 5.00
CA THR A 96 1.68 -16.29 6.15
C THR A 96 0.62 -15.44 6.86
N LEU A 97 -0.19 -14.69 6.11
CA LEU A 97 -1.28 -13.88 6.66
C LEU A 97 -2.34 -14.72 7.39
N CYS A 98 -2.73 -15.86 6.82
CA CYS A 98 -3.69 -16.79 7.44
C CYS A 98 -3.14 -17.40 8.73
N ASN A 99 -1.86 -17.79 8.78
CA ASN A 99 -1.21 -18.29 10.00
C ASN A 99 -1.18 -17.22 11.10
N GLU A 100 -0.76 -15.99 10.77
CA GLU A 100 -0.74 -14.90 11.75
C GLU A 100 -2.16 -14.60 12.28
N PHE A 101 -3.17 -14.68 11.42
CA PHE A 101 -4.56 -14.52 11.79
C PHE A 101 -5.03 -15.65 12.73
N SER A 102 -4.74 -16.91 12.41
CA SER A 102 -5.13 -18.05 13.26
C SER A 102 -4.45 -18.01 14.62
N GLU A 103 -3.15 -17.74 14.68
CA GLU A 103 -2.39 -17.58 15.94
C GLU A 103 -2.97 -16.46 16.80
N ARG A 104 -3.41 -15.36 16.17
CA ARG A 104 -4.05 -14.24 16.88
C ARG A 104 -5.39 -14.65 17.49
N LEU A 105 -6.20 -15.45 16.82
CA LEU A 105 -7.44 -15.97 17.41
C LEU A 105 -7.15 -16.99 18.51
N GLN A 106 -6.21 -17.91 18.30
CA GLN A 106 -5.85 -18.96 19.27
C GLN A 106 -5.27 -18.39 20.58
N SER A 107 -4.57 -17.26 20.52
CA SER A 107 -3.98 -16.62 21.70
C SER A 107 -4.96 -15.81 22.55
N ASN A 108 -6.19 -15.58 22.10
CA ASN A 108 -7.22 -14.88 22.86
C ASN A 108 -8.24 -15.87 23.43
N GLU A 109 -8.07 -16.23 24.71
CA GLU A 109 -8.87 -17.27 25.39
C GLU A 109 -10.37 -17.03 25.35
N MET A 110 -10.84 -15.78 25.23
CA MET A 110 -12.27 -15.44 25.28
C MET A 110 -12.88 -15.11 23.91
N ILE A 111 -12.09 -15.13 22.83
CA ILE A 111 -12.55 -14.68 21.51
C ILE A 111 -13.68 -15.54 20.96
N TYR A 112 -13.76 -16.81 21.38
CA TYR A 112 -14.80 -17.75 20.96
C TYR A 112 -16.23 -17.26 21.29
N THR A 113 -16.38 -16.39 22.28
CA THR A 113 -17.68 -15.83 22.67
C THR A 113 -18.34 -15.04 21.54
N ALA A 114 -17.56 -14.48 20.61
CA ALA A 114 -18.08 -13.77 19.43
C ALA A 114 -19.07 -14.59 18.58
N PHE A 115 -18.89 -15.91 18.51
CA PHE A 115 -19.71 -16.80 17.67
C PHE A 115 -21.13 -17.03 18.21
N TYR A 116 -21.45 -16.46 19.38
CA TYR A 116 -22.74 -16.56 20.05
C TYR A 116 -23.56 -15.25 19.95
N ILE A 117 -23.14 -14.32 19.08
CA ILE A 117 -23.81 -13.02 18.87
C ILE A 117 -25.31 -13.15 18.50
N ASN A 118 -25.70 -14.24 17.84
CA ASN A 118 -27.10 -14.50 17.48
C ASN A 118 -27.93 -15.09 18.62
N ASP A 119 -27.29 -15.49 19.72
CA ASP A 119 -27.88 -16.16 20.88
C ASP A 119 -27.81 -15.31 22.15
N LEU A 120 -27.58 -14.00 22.05
CA LEU A 120 -27.39 -13.07 23.20
C LEU A 120 -28.43 -13.23 24.32
N ASN A 121 -29.70 -13.45 23.96
CA ASN A 121 -30.79 -13.61 24.92
C ASN A 121 -30.65 -14.85 25.84
N ASN A 122 -29.76 -15.78 25.51
CA ASN A 122 -29.48 -16.98 26.29
C ASN A 122 -28.36 -16.78 27.32
N PHE A 123 -27.75 -15.59 27.38
CA PHE A 123 -26.61 -15.28 28.24
C PHE A 123 -26.93 -14.17 29.24
N GLU A 124 -26.24 -14.18 30.37
CA GLU A 124 -26.29 -13.12 31.39
C GLU A 124 -25.67 -11.82 30.87
N GLU A 125 -26.03 -10.67 31.44
CA GLU A 125 -25.60 -9.35 30.98
C GLU A 125 -24.06 -9.22 30.85
N GLU A 126 -23.30 -9.78 31.80
CA GLU A 126 -21.84 -9.75 31.78
C GLU A 126 -21.25 -10.47 30.55
N ASP A 127 -21.85 -11.60 30.15
CA ASP A 127 -21.40 -12.37 29.00
C ASP A 127 -21.90 -11.74 27.70
N GLN A 128 -23.07 -11.10 27.70
CA GLN A 128 -23.54 -10.32 26.54
C GLN A 128 -22.55 -9.20 26.17
N GLU A 129 -22.01 -8.47 27.15
CA GLU A 129 -20.99 -7.44 26.89
C GLU A 129 -19.73 -8.03 26.25
N LYS A 130 -19.26 -9.18 26.75
CA LYS A 130 -18.10 -9.90 26.18
C LYS A 130 -18.37 -10.34 24.74
N ILE A 131 -19.55 -10.92 24.47
CA ILE A 131 -19.95 -11.37 23.13
C ILE A 131 -19.93 -10.19 22.15
N ILE A 132 -20.55 -9.06 22.50
CA ILE A 132 -20.62 -7.88 21.63
C ILE A 132 -19.22 -7.28 21.37
N SER A 133 -18.40 -7.20 22.42
CA SER A 133 -17.02 -6.71 22.32
C SER A 133 -16.18 -7.61 21.40
N ASN A 134 -16.27 -8.92 21.57
CA ASN A 134 -15.50 -9.89 20.80
C ASN A 134 -16.00 -10.04 19.35
N ASP A 135 -17.31 -9.95 19.10
CA ASP A 135 -17.86 -9.86 17.73
C ASP A 135 -17.27 -8.67 16.97
N SER A 136 -17.27 -7.49 17.61
CA SER A 136 -16.68 -6.28 17.04
C SER A 136 -15.18 -6.45 16.76
N LEU A 137 -14.47 -7.12 17.67
CA LEU A 137 -13.04 -7.39 17.56
C LEU A 137 -12.70 -8.36 16.42
N ILE A 138 -13.44 -9.47 16.28
CA ILE A 138 -13.25 -10.40 15.16
C ILE A 138 -13.52 -9.72 13.83
N LYS A 139 -14.62 -8.96 13.72
CA LYS A 139 -14.93 -8.20 12.48
C LYS A 139 -13.81 -7.24 12.12
N LEU A 140 -13.25 -6.54 13.11
CA LEU A 140 -12.07 -5.70 12.92
C LEU A 140 -10.87 -6.52 12.41
N TRP A 141 -10.59 -7.70 12.97
CA TRP A 141 -9.47 -8.53 12.53
C TRP A 141 -9.65 -9.07 11.12
N VAL A 142 -10.88 -9.43 10.73
CA VAL A 142 -11.17 -9.84 9.34
C VAL A 142 -10.96 -8.67 8.37
N LYS A 143 -11.37 -7.46 8.75
CA LYS A 143 -11.06 -6.24 7.96
C LYS A 143 -9.55 -6.00 7.86
N GLU A 144 -8.81 -6.13 8.96
CA GLU A 144 -7.34 -5.99 8.96
C GLU A 144 -6.68 -7.03 8.05
N LEU A 145 -7.14 -8.29 8.07
CA LEU A 145 -6.65 -9.35 7.18
C LEU A 145 -6.94 -9.04 5.70
N TYR A 146 -8.13 -8.53 5.38
CA TYR A 146 -8.45 -8.08 4.02
C TYR A 146 -7.49 -7.01 3.55
N TRP A 147 -7.25 -5.97 4.36
CA TRP A 147 -6.35 -4.88 3.95
C TRP A 147 -4.90 -5.34 3.79
N ALA A 148 -4.42 -6.22 4.68
CA ALA A 148 -3.10 -6.84 4.53
C ALA A 148 -3.02 -7.68 3.24
N THR A 149 -4.08 -8.41 2.91
CA THR A 149 -4.15 -9.18 1.67
C THR A 149 -4.13 -8.26 0.45
N ILE A 150 -4.93 -7.20 0.42
CA ILE A 150 -4.94 -6.25 -0.69
C ILE A 150 -3.57 -5.58 -0.85
N GLU A 151 -2.90 -5.23 0.26
CA GLU A 151 -1.56 -4.65 0.24
C GLU A 151 -0.54 -5.57 -0.45
N ASP A 152 -0.59 -6.87 -0.19
CA ASP A 152 0.36 -7.84 -0.73
C ASP A 152 -0.01 -8.36 -2.13
N THR A 153 -1.29 -8.29 -2.52
CA THR A 153 -1.81 -8.93 -3.74
C THR A 153 -2.23 -7.96 -4.83
N ARG A 154 -2.38 -6.66 -4.53
CA ARG A 154 -2.75 -5.68 -5.55
C ARG A 154 -1.69 -5.57 -6.63
N GLU A 155 -2.14 -5.19 -7.83
CA GLU A 155 -1.22 -4.81 -8.88
C GLU A 155 -0.43 -3.56 -8.44
N LYS A 156 0.89 -3.70 -8.37
CA LYS A 156 1.79 -2.59 -8.07
C LYS A 156 1.77 -1.59 -9.23
N THR A 157 1.78 -0.32 -8.89
CA THR A 157 1.91 0.76 -9.88
C THR A 157 3.27 0.69 -10.59
N GLU A 158 3.40 1.34 -11.75
CA GLU A 158 4.71 1.44 -12.42
C GLU A 158 5.75 2.14 -11.53
N GLU A 159 5.33 3.14 -10.74
CA GLU A 159 6.16 3.80 -9.73
C GLU A 159 6.72 2.78 -8.72
N GLU A 160 5.87 1.94 -8.13
CA GLU A 160 6.29 0.90 -7.18
C GLU A 160 7.15 -0.19 -7.84
N LYS A 161 6.86 -0.59 -9.08
CA LYS A 161 7.65 -1.59 -9.81
C LYS A 161 9.07 -1.07 -10.04
N ILE A 162 9.20 0.18 -10.47
CA ILE A 162 10.50 0.85 -10.67
C ILE A 162 11.21 1.03 -9.32
N ALA A 163 10.51 1.49 -8.28
CA ALA A 163 11.08 1.66 -6.95
C ALA A 163 11.63 0.35 -6.40
N ASN A 164 10.87 -0.75 -6.51
CA ASN A 164 11.31 -2.09 -6.09
C ASN A 164 12.57 -2.55 -6.82
N LEU A 165 12.71 -2.19 -8.10
CA LEU A 165 13.89 -2.50 -8.89
C LEU A 165 15.10 -1.66 -8.44
N LEU A 166 14.92 -0.34 -8.28
CA LEU A 166 15.98 0.61 -7.96
C LEU A 166 16.34 0.69 -6.47
N ASN A 167 15.52 0.12 -5.59
CA ASN A 167 15.87 -0.16 -4.20
C ASN A 167 17.06 -1.16 -4.10
N LYS A 168 17.30 -1.95 -5.15
CA LYS A 168 18.49 -2.82 -5.23
C LYS A 168 19.73 -1.99 -5.55
N LYS A 169 20.61 -1.85 -4.55
CA LYS A 169 21.85 -1.04 -4.65
C LYS A 169 22.69 -1.32 -5.91
N HIS A 170 22.84 -2.59 -6.30
CA HIS A 170 23.61 -2.96 -7.49
C HIS A 170 22.97 -2.46 -8.79
N ILE A 171 21.64 -2.52 -8.90
CA ILE A 171 20.90 -1.99 -10.05
C ILE A 171 21.03 -0.46 -10.10
N PHE A 172 20.78 0.21 -8.98
CA PHE A 172 20.90 1.66 -8.88
C PHE A 172 22.28 2.15 -9.34
N LEU A 173 23.35 1.50 -8.86
CA LEU A 173 24.72 1.87 -9.21
C LEU A 173 25.10 1.50 -10.65
N ILE A 174 24.56 0.42 -11.23
CA ILE A 174 24.73 0.15 -12.67
C ILE A 174 24.14 1.30 -13.49
N LEU A 175 22.89 1.69 -13.22
CA LEU A 175 22.24 2.75 -13.98
C LEU A 175 22.95 4.09 -13.80
N GLU A 176 23.43 4.40 -12.59
CA GLU A 176 24.26 5.58 -12.34
C GLU A 176 25.59 5.53 -13.13
N LYS A 177 26.21 4.36 -13.22
CA LYS A 177 27.44 4.22 -13.99
C LYS A 177 27.18 4.43 -15.49
N LEU A 178 26.09 3.88 -16.00
CA LEU A 178 25.70 3.99 -17.42
C LEU A 178 25.10 5.35 -17.80
N SER A 179 24.65 6.17 -16.84
CA SER A 179 24.21 7.55 -17.12
C SER A 179 25.38 8.45 -17.53
N LYS A 180 26.59 8.14 -17.08
CA LYS A 180 27.83 8.84 -17.47
C LYS A 180 28.27 8.55 -18.91
N GLY A 181 27.76 7.47 -19.52
CA GLY A 181 28.08 7.09 -20.89
C GLY A 181 28.01 5.58 -21.14
N PRO A 182 28.07 5.16 -22.42
CA PRO A 182 28.11 3.75 -22.77
C PRO A 182 29.40 3.08 -22.28
N LEU A 183 29.31 1.80 -21.90
CA LEU A 183 30.43 0.98 -21.44
C LEU A 183 30.51 -0.32 -22.22
N SER A 184 31.71 -0.90 -22.33
CA SER A 184 31.83 -2.27 -22.84
C SER A 184 31.16 -3.24 -21.86
N LEU A 185 30.56 -4.31 -22.40
CA LEU A 185 29.91 -5.34 -21.59
C LEU A 185 30.90 -5.98 -20.61
N ASP A 186 32.12 -6.27 -21.08
CA ASP A 186 33.19 -6.83 -20.25
C ASP A 186 33.66 -5.85 -19.18
N GLY A 187 33.80 -4.56 -19.52
CA GLY A 187 34.22 -3.54 -18.55
C GLY A 187 33.16 -3.28 -17.47
N LEU A 188 31.87 -3.38 -17.81
CA LEU A 188 30.81 -3.34 -16.78
C LEU A 188 30.82 -4.60 -15.92
N LYS A 189 31.04 -5.77 -16.52
CA LYS A 189 31.10 -7.06 -15.82
C LYS A 189 32.23 -7.08 -14.79
N GLU A 190 33.45 -6.71 -15.19
CA GLU A 190 34.61 -6.64 -14.28
C GLU A 190 34.32 -5.73 -13.09
N TRP A 191 33.80 -4.53 -13.35
CA TRP A 191 33.40 -3.60 -12.30
C TRP A 191 32.28 -4.17 -11.41
N PHE A 192 31.30 -4.86 -11.99
CA PHE A 192 30.18 -5.40 -11.22
C PHE A 192 30.63 -6.54 -10.30
N GLU A 193 31.45 -7.46 -10.80
CA GLU A 193 31.97 -8.59 -10.03
C GLU A 193 32.92 -8.14 -8.91
N GLU A 194 33.64 -7.03 -9.10
CA GLU A 194 34.46 -6.41 -8.05
C GLU A 194 33.60 -5.84 -6.90
N TYR A 195 32.49 -5.15 -7.22
CA TYR A 195 31.66 -4.45 -6.21
C TYR A 195 30.53 -5.32 -5.64
N PHE A 196 30.09 -6.35 -6.37
CA PHE A 196 28.97 -7.23 -6.02
C PHE A 196 29.29 -8.71 -6.33
N PRO A 197 30.32 -9.30 -5.69
CA PRO A 197 30.81 -10.64 -6.03
C PRO A 197 29.76 -11.75 -5.82
N ASP A 198 28.79 -11.54 -4.94
CA ASP A 198 27.75 -12.52 -4.60
C ASP A 198 26.49 -12.41 -5.48
N ILE A 199 26.47 -11.47 -6.44
CA ILE A 199 25.30 -11.21 -7.28
C ILE A 199 25.56 -11.70 -8.70
N ASP A 200 24.57 -12.38 -9.28
CA ASP A 200 24.64 -12.83 -10.66
C ASP A 200 24.52 -11.64 -11.64
N PHE A 201 25.63 -11.33 -12.30
CA PHE A 201 25.70 -10.27 -13.31
C PHE A 201 24.75 -10.53 -14.48
N GLN A 202 24.73 -11.75 -15.01
CA GLN A 202 23.94 -12.07 -16.20
C GLN A 202 22.45 -11.91 -15.90
N LYS A 203 21.99 -12.44 -14.76
CA LYS A 203 20.61 -12.27 -14.29
C LYS A 203 20.25 -10.80 -14.12
N THR A 204 21.16 -9.99 -13.60
CA THR A 204 20.94 -8.54 -13.42
C THR A 204 20.78 -7.83 -14.77
N ILE A 205 21.65 -8.13 -15.73
CA ILE A 205 21.59 -7.57 -17.08
C ILE A 205 20.33 -8.00 -17.82
N ASP A 206 19.94 -9.27 -17.72
CA ASP A 206 18.72 -9.80 -18.35
C ASP A 206 17.48 -9.06 -17.84
N ILE A 207 17.39 -8.80 -16.53
CA ILE A 207 16.30 -7.99 -15.94
C ILE A 207 16.30 -6.57 -16.51
N LEU A 208 17.47 -5.93 -16.61
CA LEU A 208 17.58 -4.56 -17.12
C LEU A 208 17.21 -4.45 -18.62
N ILE A 209 17.51 -5.49 -19.41
CA ILE A 209 17.10 -5.59 -20.82
C ILE A 209 15.59 -5.82 -20.93
N GLU A 210 15.04 -6.78 -20.18
CA GLU A 210 13.60 -7.10 -20.18
C GLU A 210 12.77 -5.86 -19.83
N LYS A 211 13.22 -5.08 -18.83
CA LYS A 211 12.59 -3.83 -18.40
C LYS A 211 12.94 -2.62 -19.27
N GLN A 212 13.69 -2.81 -20.35
CA GLN A 212 14.08 -1.77 -21.32
C GLN A 212 14.80 -0.57 -20.69
N PHE A 213 15.58 -0.80 -19.64
CA PHE A 213 16.46 0.23 -19.08
C PHE A 213 17.75 0.32 -19.87
N ILE A 214 18.25 -0.79 -20.41
CA ILE A 214 19.49 -0.85 -21.16
C ILE A 214 19.30 -1.52 -22.52
N PHE A 215 20.23 -1.23 -23.43
CA PHE A 215 20.34 -1.88 -24.73
C PHE A 215 21.78 -2.33 -24.95
N ILE A 216 21.96 -3.55 -25.43
CA ILE A 216 23.28 -4.05 -25.82
C ILE A 216 23.42 -3.94 -27.33
N ASN A 217 24.35 -3.11 -27.77
CA ASN A 217 24.71 -2.97 -29.17
C ASN A 217 26.00 -3.73 -29.46
N GLN A 218 26.08 -4.41 -30.60
CA GLN A 218 27.31 -5.05 -31.07
C GLN A 218 27.93 -4.19 -32.18
N ILE A 219 29.17 -3.75 -31.97
CA ILE A 219 29.94 -2.98 -32.95
C ILE A 219 31.08 -3.86 -33.45
N GLY A 220 31.06 -4.17 -34.75
CA GLY A 220 32.03 -5.07 -35.36
C GLY A 220 31.81 -6.55 -34.99
N LEU A 221 32.88 -7.35 -35.04
CA LEU A 221 32.79 -8.81 -34.89
C LEU A 221 32.70 -9.29 -33.44
N VAL A 222 33.12 -8.50 -32.44
CA VAL A 222 33.30 -9.02 -31.06
C VAL A 222 32.85 -8.06 -29.96
N GLU A 223 32.93 -6.74 -30.15
CA GLU A 223 32.69 -5.80 -29.05
C GLU A 223 31.20 -5.52 -28.82
N LYS A 224 30.74 -5.81 -27.60
CA LYS A 224 29.40 -5.47 -27.13
C LYS A 224 29.47 -4.27 -26.20
N TYR A 225 28.66 -3.27 -26.47
CA TYR A 225 28.50 -2.07 -25.64
C TYR A 225 27.12 -2.04 -25.03
N ILE A 226 27.05 -1.67 -23.76
CA ILE A 226 25.80 -1.44 -23.04
C ILE A 226 25.53 0.07 -23.04
N LEU A 227 24.33 0.42 -23.47
CA LEU A 227 23.81 1.78 -23.46
C LEU A 227 22.64 1.86 -22.47
N LEU A 228 22.57 2.96 -21.73
CA LEU A 228 21.37 3.29 -20.97
C LEU A 228 20.33 3.82 -21.96
N LEU A 229 19.10 3.31 -21.90
CA LEU A 229 17.97 3.82 -22.67
C LEU A 229 17.18 4.85 -21.87
N LYS A 230 17.08 4.65 -20.55
CA LYS A 230 16.26 5.47 -19.66
C LYS A 230 17.01 5.73 -18.36
N GLU A 231 17.32 6.99 -18.10
CA GLU A 231 17.63 7.49 -16.76
C GLU A 231 16.35 7.50 -15.94
N VAL A 232 16.44 7.08 -14.70
CA VAL A 232 15.31 7.04 -13.79
C VAL A 232 15.73 7.67 -12.48
N ASN A 233 14.98 8.70 -12.09
CA ASN A 233 15.25 9.49 -10.91
C ASN A 233 14.03 9.46 -10.01
N ALA A 234 14.25 9.35 -8.71
CA ALA A 234 13.25 9.71 -7.73
C ALA A 234 13.57 11.12 -7.23
N GLU A 235 12.58 11.99 -7.25
CA GLU A 235 12.71 13.38 -6.85
C GLU A 235 11.57 13.80 -5.92
N ARG A 236 11.81 14.88 -5.18
CA ARG A 236 10.78 15.49 -4.34
C ARG A 236 10.14 16.63 -5.10
N ILE A 237 8.82 16.68 -5.05
CA ILE A 237 8.03 17.78 -5.61
C ILE A 237 7.08 18.36 -4.56
N PRO A 238 6.73 19.65 -4.67
CA PRO A 238 5.69 20.24 -3.83
C PRO A 238 4.40 19.41 -3.94
N PRO A 239 3.73 19.09 -2.82
CA PRO A 239 2.52 18.29 -2.86
C PRO A 239 1.37 19.04 -3.54
N GLU A 240 0.67 18.38 -4.47
CA GLU A 240 -0.51 18.96 -5.12
C GLU A 240 -1.65 19.25 -4.13
N SER A 241 -1.71 18.49 -3.03
CA SER A 241 -2.68 18.72 -1.96
C SER A 241 -2.57 20.10 -1.33
N VAL A 242 -1.38 20.72 -1.32
CA VAL A 242 -1.21 22.11 -0.90
C VAL A 242 -2.05 23.04 -1.78
N ILE A 243 -2.14 22.78 -3.09
CA ILE A 243 -2.94 23.61 -3.99
C ILE A 243 -4.44 23.43 -3.71
N LEU A 244 -4.88 22.18 -3.47
CA LEU A 244 -6.27 21.90 -3.14
C LEU A 244 -6.71 22.55 -1.82
N PHE A 245 -5.84 22.54 -0.82
CA PHE A 245 -6.15 23.13 0.49
C PHE A 245 -6.13 24.66 0.46
N ILE A 246 -5.48 25.32 -0.50
CA ILE A 246 -5.57 26.79 -0.68
C ILE A 246 -7.05 27.20 -0.84
N ASP A 247 -7.81 26.41 -1.59
CA ASP A 247 -9.21 26.69 -1.87
C ASP A 247 -10.15 26.18 -0.75
N GLU A 248 -9.82 25.04 -0.11
CA GLU A 248 -10.73 24.37 0.82
C GLU A 248 -10.50 24.74 2.30
N MET A 249 -9.24 25.02 2.70
CA MET A 249 -8.82 25.19 4.09
C MET A 249 -7.70 26.26 4.19
N PRO A 250 -7.98 27.55 3.96
CA PRO A 250 -6.95 28.59 3.84
C PRO A 250 -6.10 28.75 5.10
N ASP A 251 -6.71 28.65 6.28
CA ASP A 251 -6.00 28.73 7.56
C ASP A 251 -4.99 27.58 7.76
N LEU A 252 -5.24 26.41 7.17
CA LEU A 252 -4.31 25.27 7.18
C LEU A 252 -3.08 25.56 6.32
N ILE A 253 -3.29 26.26 5.20
CA ILE A 253 -2.24 26.63 4.25
C ILE A 253 -1.28 27.64 4.84
N ASP A 254 -1.77 28.61 5.61
CA ASP A 254 -0.91 29.57 6.29
C ASP A 254 0.11 28.89 7.22
N ILE A 255 -0.22 27.70 7.73
CA ILE A 255 0.67 26.89 8.57
C ILE A 255 1.58 25.99 7.71
N LEU A 256 1.04 25.36 6.67
CA LEU A 256 1.74 24.34 5.88
C LEU A 256 2.69 24.94 4.84
N LEU A 257 2.25 25.98 4.11
CA LEU A 257 2.99 26.56 2.99
C LEU A 257 4.39 27.05 3.38
N PRO A 258 4.60 27.77 4.51
CA PRO A 258 5.93 28.19 4.93
C PRO A 258 6.88 27.00 5.16
N LYS A 259 6.36 25.89 5.70
CA LYS A 259 7.16 24.68 5.96
C LYS A 259 7.58 23.96 4.68
N VAL A 260 6.69 23.94 3.68
CA VAL A 260 6.98 23.39 2.35
C VAL A 260 8.01 24.26 1.64
N GLN A 261 7.82 25.59 1.63
CA GLN A 261 8.76 26.54 1.03
C GLN A 261 10.14 26.49 1.67
N GLU A 262 10.21 26.46 3.01
CA GLU A 262 11.47 26.33 3.74
C GLU A 262 12.22 25.06 3.35
N TYR A 263 11.50 23.94 3.20
CA TYR A 263 12.10 22.69 2.77
C TYR A 263 12.68 22.78 1.35
N PHE A 264 11.87 23.22 0.38
CA PHE A 264 12.32 23.27 -1.03
C PHE A 264 13.44 24.29 -1.25
N SER A 265 13.46 25.40 -0.50
CA SER A 265 14.58 26.35 -0.52
C SER A 265 15.90 25.72 -0.10
N LYS A 266 15.88 24.76 0.84
CA LYS A 266 17.07 23.99 1.25
C LYS A 266 17.38 22.86 0.27
N TYR A 267 16.35 22.22 -0.26
CA TYR A 267 16.48 21.11 -1.22
C TYR A 267 17.17 21.56 -2.51
N GLU A 268 16.84 22.75 -3.03
CA GLU A 268 17.47 23.34 -4.21
C GLU A 268 18.97 23.66 -4.02
N GLN A 269 19.43 23.77 -2.77
CA GLN A 269 20.83 24.06 -2.43
C GLN A 269 21.66 22.78 -2.24
N MET A 270 21.05 21.60 -2.31
CA MET A 270 21.75 20.33 -2.16
C MET A 270 22.71 20.09 -3.33
N SER A 271 23.86 19.51 -3.03
CA SER A 271 24.82 19.05 -4.04
C SER A 271 24.27 17.85 -4.82
N GLU A 272 24.82 17.60 -6.01
CA GLU A 272 24.46 16.42 -6.82
C GLU A 272 24.62 15.10 -6.06
N GLU A 273 25.64 14.98 -5.20
CA GLU A 273 25.85 13.77 -4.39
C GLU A 273 24.77 13.59 -3.32
N GLU A 274 24.30 14.69 -2.72
CA GLU A 274 23.21 14.66 -1.75
C GLU A 274 21.88 14.31 -2.42
N ILE A 275 21.58 14.89 -3.58
CA ILE A 275 20.40 14.56 -4.38
C ILE A 275 20.39 13.09 -4.78
N LYS A 276 21.54 12.53 -5.16
CA LYS A 276 21.66 11.10 -5.48
C LYS A 276 21.39 10.19 -4.29
N LYS A 277 21.93 10.54 -3.11
CA LYS A 277 21.66 9.80 -1.87
C LYS A 277 20.18 9.87 -1.50
N ASP A 278 19.57 11.05 -1.61
CA ASP A 278 18.14 11.23 -1.37
C ASP A 278 17.32 10.40 -2.36
N SER A 279 17.61 10.46 -3.67
CA SER A 279 16.95 9.66 -4.71
C SER A 279 16.94 8.17 -4.40
N PHE A 280 18.08 7.60 -3.93
CA PHE A 280 18.11 6.21 -3.48
C PHE A 280 17.19 5.96 -2.28
N THR A 281 17.20 6.85 -1.27
CA THR A 281 16.27 6.80 -0.14
C THR A 281 14.81 6.89 -0.57
N LEU A 282 14.48 7.70 -1.58
CA LEU A 282 13.12 7.80 -2.10
C LEU A 282 12.67 6.49 -2.74
N PHE A 283 13.54 5.81 -3.50
CA PHE A 283 13.22 4.46 -3.99
C PHE A 283 12.99 3.47 -2.84
N GLN A 284 13.76 3.55 -1.75
CA GLN A 284 13.53 2.72 -0.56
C GLN A 284 12.16 2.97 0.07
N ILE A 285 11.74 4.23 0.14
CA ILE A 285 10.42 4.62 0.67
C ILE A 285 9.31 4.08 -0.24
N MET A 286 9.40 4.30 -1.55
CA MET A 286 8.37 3.92 -2.52
C MET A 286 8.33 2.41 -2.80
N ALA A 287 9.41 1.67 -2.53
CA ALA A 287 9.44 0.21 -2.66
C ALA A 287 8.71 -0.50 -1.51
N ASP A 288 8.59 0.14 -0.35
CA ASP A 288 7.89 -0.41 0.81
C ASP A 288 6.38 -0.22 0.66
N PRO A 289 5.57 -1.30 0.57
CA PRO A 289 4.14 -1.20 0.34
C PRO A 289 3.40 -0.37 1.40
N LYS A 290 3.80 -0.50 2.68
CA LYS A 290 3.14 0.19 3.80
C LYS A 290 3.42 1.68 3.76
N LYS A 291 4.68 2.06 3.52
CA LYS A 291 5.07 3.47 3.36
C LYS A 291 4.40 4.08 2.13
N TYR A 292 4.36 3.34 1.02
CA TYR A 292 3.72 3.79 -0.21
C TYR A 292 2.21 3.95 -0.05
N ASN A 293 1.53 3.08 0.68
CA ASN A 293 0.10 3.21 0.97
C ASN A 293 -0.19 4.49 1.77
N VAL A 294 0.60 4.79 2.82
CA VAL A 294 0.48 6.06 3.56
C VAL A 294 0.72 7.27 2.66
N LEU A 295 1.75 7.22 1.80
CA LEU A 295 2.03 8.27 0.82
C LEU A 295 0.85 8.47 -0.14
N SER A 296 0.30 7.38 -0.67
CA SER A 296 -0.83 7.38 -1.60
C SER A 296 -2.10 7.97 -0.97
N GLU A 297 -2.40 7.62 0.29
CA GLU A 297 -3.52 8.22 1.02
C GLU A 297 -3.31 9.72 1.22
N LEU A 298 -2.09 10.13 1.59
CA LEU A 298 -1.76 11.54 1.80
C LEU A 298 -1.71 12.36 0.51
N ARG A 299 -1.52 11.73 -0.66
CA ARG A 299 -1.69 12.37 -1.98
C ARG A 299 -3.17 12.73 -2.24
N ASN A 300 -4.11 12.05 -1.59
CA ASN A 300 -5.55 12.26 -1.76
C ASN A 300 -6.18 13.13 -0.67
N GLY A 301 -5.50 13.37 0.46
CA GLY A 301 -6.05 14.16 1.56
C GLY A 301 -5.21 14.14 2.84
N LEU A 302 -5.78 14.66 3.91
CA LEU A 302 -5.19 14.74 5.24
C LEU A 302 -5.67 13.60 6.14
N ILE A 303 -4.79 13.06 6.98
CA ILE A 303 -5.12 11.94 7.88
C ILE A 303 -5.30 12.49 9.31
N PRO A 304 -6.48 12.34 9.94
CA PRO A 304 -6.71 12.76 11.32
C PRO A 304 -5.98 11.83 12.30
N ARG A 305 -4.86 12.30 12.85
CA ARG A 305 -3.97 11.56 13.75
C ARG A 305 -4.70 11.05 14.99
N ASP A 306 -5.55 11.89 15.57
CA ASP A 306 -6.25 11.60 16.83
C ASP A 306 -7.38 10.58 16.67
N LYS A 307 -7.82 10.30 15.44
CA LYS A 307 -8.85 9.30 15.15
C LYS A 307 -8.25 7.90 14.95
N LEU A 308 -6.99 7.78 14.53
CA LEU A 308 -6.31 6.51 14.27
C LEU A 308 -6.44 5.48 15.41
N PRO A 309 -6.27 5.82 16.70
CA PRO A 309 -6.35 4.82 17.78
C PRO A 309 -7.72 4.16 17.92
N LYS A 310 -8.78 4.77 17.38
CA LYS A 310 -10.15 4.23 17.40
C LYS A 310 -10.45 3.35 16.18
N LEU A 311 -9.62 3.42 15.13
CA LEU A 311 -9.88 2.82 13.82
C LEU A 311 -9.12 1.51 13.61
N VAL A 312 -8.00 1.32 14.31
CA VAL A 312 -7.12 0.17 14.09
C VAL A 312 -6.71 -0.45 15.42
N SER A 313 -6.32 -1.73 15.40
CA SER A 313 -5.81 -2.39 16.60
C SER A 313 -4.50 -1.76 17.09
N LYS A 314 -4.15 -1.95 18.37
CA LYS A 314 -2.91 -1.41 18.96
C LYS A 314 -1.64 -1.83 18.19
N LYS A 315 -1.56 -3.10 17.77
CA LYS A 315 -0.43 -3.62 16.98
C LYS A 315 -0.30 -2.87 15.65
N THR A 316 -1.42 -2.68 14.95
CA THR A 316 -1.48 -1.93 13.70
C THR A 316 -1.12 -0.46 13.91
N LEU A 317 -1.63 0.16 14.98
CA LEU A 317 -1.31 1.53 15.35
C LEU A 317 0.18 1.72 15.62
N ASP A 318 0.81 0.80 16.36
CA ASP A 318 2.24 0.85 16.66
C ASP A 318 3.09 0.70 15.38
N SER A 319 2.67 -0.16 14.45
CA SER A 319 3.30 -0.28 13.14
C SER A 319 3.14 1.00 12.31
N LEU A 320 1.94 1.58 12.30
CA LEU A 320 1.65 2.82 11.58
C LEU A 320 2.42 4.01 12.17
N ASN A 321 2.55 4.09 13.49
CA ASN A 321 3.34 5.11 14.17
C ASN A 321 4.81 5.06 13.75
N LYS A 322 5.40 3.86 13.69
CA LYS A 322 6.79 3.69 13.19
C LYS A 322 6.94 4.18 11.75
N ILE A 323 5.95 3.94 10.89
CA ILE A 323 5.95 4.41 9.50
C ILE A 323 5.83 5.94 9.45
N ILE A 324 4.91 6.52 10.23
CA ILE A 324 4.72 7.97 10.32
C ILE A 324 6.01 8.63 10.82
N ASP A 325 6.61 8.13 11.89
CA ASP A 325 7.84 8.68 12.47
C ASP A 325 8.99 8.63 11.44
N TYR A 326 9.12 7.51 10.72
CA TYR A 326 10.09 7.37 9.64
C TYR A 326 9.84 8.39 8.51
N LEU A 327 8.61 8.49 7.99
CA LEU A 327 8.28 9.43 6.93
C LEU A 327 8.49 10.90 7.36
N LYS A 328 8.29 11.21 8.66
CA LYS A 328 8.53 12.52 9.24
C LYS A 328 10.03 12.82 9.33
N GLU A 329 10.84 11.86 9.79
CA GLU A 329 12.31 11.94 9.82
C GLU A 329 12.89 12.26 8.44
N TYR A 330 12.35 11.62 7.40
CA TYR A 330 12.75 11.83 6.01
C TYR A 330 12.02 13.00 5.31
N ASN A 331 11.39 13.90 6.06
CA ASN A 331 10.71 15.11 5.56
C ASN A 331 9.64 14.86 4.47
N VAL A 332 9.05 13.66 4.44
CA VAL A 332 7.95 13.34 3.52
C VAL A 332 6.65 13.93 4.05
N ILE A 333 6.41 13.83 5.35
CA ILE A 333 5.18 14.26 6.00
C ILE A 333 5.44 15.28 7.11
N GLU A 334 4.38 15.95 7.53
CA GLU A 334 4.36 16.84 8.68
C GLU A 334 3.10 16.62 9.51
N GLU A 335 3.22 16.83 10.82
CA GLU A 335 2.05 16.88 11.71
C GLU A 335 1.72 18.33 12.03
N ILE A 336 0.45 18.70 11.80
CA ILE A 336 -0.07 20.05 12.06
C ILE A 336 -1.30 19.98 12.95
N LYS A 337 -1.46 20.98 13.82
CA LYS A 337 -2.66 21.14 14.64
C LYS A 337 -3.59 22.13 13.96
N TYR A 338 -4.84 21.72 13.71
CA TYR A 338 -5.88 22.53 13.08
C TYR A 338 -7.23 22.21 13.72
N GLU A 339 -8.02 23.23 14.05
CA GLU A 339 -9.35 23.06 14.71
C GLU A 339 -9.35 22.09 15.90
N ASP A 340 -8.31 22.18 16.74
CA ASP A 340 -8.08 21.30 17.90
C ASP A 340 -7.86 19.80 17.62
N GLU A 341 -7.79 19.39 16.35
CA GLU A 341 -7.35 18.06 15.93
C GLU A 341 -5.92 18.11 15.35
N ARG A 342 -5.20 17.00 15.47
CA ARG A 342 -3.91 16.81 14.78
C ARG A 342 -4.12 16.10 13.45
N TYR A 343 -3.52 16.64 12.41
CA TYR A 343 -3.53 16.09 11.06
C TYR A 343 -2.13 15.76 10.59
N ILE A 344 -2.03 14.67 9.85
CA ILE A 344 -0.84 14.30 9.08
C ILE A 344 -1.07 14.80 7.66
N VAL A 345 -0.10 15.53 7.11
CA VAL A 345 -0.13 16.09 5.76
C VAL A 345 1.16 15.80 5.01
N LEU A 346 1.12 15.80 3.67
CA LEU A 346 2.34 15.79 2.87
C LEU A 346 3.10 17.11 3.05
N LYS A 347 4.38 16.99 3.36
CA LYS A 347 5.36 18.07 3.30
C LYS A 347 6.10 18.05 1.96
N THR A 348 6.45 16.87 1.49
CA THR A 348 6.96 16.63 0.14
C THR A 348 6.25 15.45 -0.48
N ASN A 349 5.90 15.57 -1.75
CA ASN A 349 5.46 14.42 -2.54
C ASN A 349 6.68 13.81 -3.23
N LEU A 350 6.67 12.50 -3.38
CA LEU A 350 7.72 11.76 -4.06
C LEU A 350 7.26 11.46 -5.48
N GLN A 351 8.17 11.52 -6.43
CA GLN A 351 7.85 11.23 -7.82
C GLN A 351 9.00 10.49 -8.49
N ILE A 352 8.66 9.44 -9.24
CA ILE A 352 9.60 8.79 -10.17
C ILE A 352 9.42 9.36 -11.58
N SER A 353 10.49 9.94 -12.10
CA SER A 353 10.57 10.42 -13.47
C SER A 353 11.58 9.61 -14.27
N THR A 354 11.33 9.48 -15.57
CA THR A 354 12.20 8.79 -16.52
C THR A 354 12.63 9.77 -17.62
N ALA A 355 13.88 9.75 -18.02
CA ALA A 355 14.40 10.61 -19.09
C ALA A 355 15.35 9.82 -19.99
N PHE A 356 15.57 10.27 -21.22
CA PHE A 356 16.72 9.76 -21.97
C PHE A 356 18.02 10.23 -21.30
N PRO A 357 19.09 9.43 -21.31
CA PRO A 357 20.39 9.90 -20.85
C PRO A 357 20.86 11.13 -21.60
N GLU A 358 21.61 12.01 -20.94
CA GLU A 358 22.06 13.27 -21.55
C GLU A 358 22.81 13.05 -22.87
N TYR A 359 23.66 12.02 -22.94
CA TYR A 359 24.42 11.70 -24.14
C TYR A 359 23.55 11.23 -25.30
N LEU A 360 22.37 10.64 -25.03
CA LEU A 360 21.38 10.32 -26.06
C LEU A 360 20.51 11.53 -26.40
N ARG A 361 20.15 12.38 -25.42
CA ARG A 361 19.39 13.63 -25.66
C ARG A 361 20.07 14.53 -26.67
N LYS A 362 21.40 14.65 -26.62
CA LYS A 362 22.20 15.45 -27.58
C LYS A 362 22.10 14.94 -29.03
N LEU A 363 21.70 13.69 -29.23
CA LEU A 363 21.54 13.07 -30.55
C LEU A 363 20.10 13.17 -31.07
N LEU A 364 19.15 13.63 -30.25
CA LEU A 364 17.74 13.73 -30.63
C LEU A 364 17.44 15.05 -31.36
N PRO A 365 16.57 15.06 -32.40
CA PRO A 365 16.29 16.25 -33.21
C PRO A 365 15.60 17.42 -32.46
N LYS A 366 15.07 17.19 -31.24
CA LYS A 366 14.46 18.18 -30.33
C LYS A 366 14.63 17.70 -28.89
N GLU A 367 14.79 18.63 -27.93
CA GLU A 367 14.85 18.33 -26.50
C GLU A 367 13.60 17.55 -26.05
N SER A 368 13.77 16.26 -25.76
CA SER A 368 12.74 15.43 -25.16
C SER A 368 12.67 15.73 -23.66
N LYS A 369 11.50 16.18 -23.20
CA LYS A 369 11.24 16.37 -21.76
C LYS A 369 11.20 15.01 -21.04
N PRO A 370 11.58 14.96 -19.76
CA PRO A 370 11.39 13.76 -18.94
C PRO A 370 9.92 13.32 -18.93
N VAL A 371 9.70 12.01 -18.99
CA VAL A 371 8.40 11.36 -18.92
C VAL A 371 8.19 10.86 -17.49
N ILE A 372 7.14 11.35 -16.84
CA ILE A 372 6.73 10.88 -15.52
C ILE A 372 6.19 9.45 -15.67
N ALA A 373 6.62 8.53 -14.81
CA ALA A 373 6.13 7.16 -14.80
C ALA A 373 4.70 7.09 -14.21
N ASN A 374 3.71 7.61 -14.95
CA ASN A 374 2.32 7.64 -14.50
C ASN A 374 1.45 6.59 -15.21
N THR A 375 0.74 5.80 -14.40
CA THR A 375 -0.70 5.54 -14.60
C THR A 375 -1.51 6.24 -13.51
N TYR A 376 -1.10 7.45 -13.12
CA TYR A 376 -2.04 8.40 -12.56
C TYR A 376 -2.99 8.79 -13.71
N ASN A 377 -4.30 8.63 -13.53
CA ASN A 377 -5.29 9.19 -14.42
C ASN A 377 -5.72 10.55 -13.84
N PRO A 378 -4.97 11.65 -14.09
CA PRO A 378 -5.47 12.95 -13.73
C PRO A 378 -6.64 13.22 -14.66
N ARG A 379 -7.87 13.03 -14.18
CA ARG A 379 -8.98 13.74 -14.81
C ARG A 379 -8.66 15.24 -14.72
N LYS A 380 -8.12 15.79 -15.81
CA LYS A 380 -7.94 17.22 -16.12
C LYS A 380 -6.85 18.00 -15.34
N ALA A 381 -5.61 17.53 -15.26
CA ALA A 381 -4.52 18.33 -14.63
C ALA A 381 -3.60 19.10 -15.62
N ASP A 382 -3.65 18.81 -16.92
CA ASP A 382 -2.64 19.33 -17.87
C ASP A 382 -2.68 20.86 -18.10
N LYS A 383 -3.79 21.53 -17.76
CA LYS A 383 -3.88 23.00 -17.77
C LYS A 383 -3.55 23.64 -16.42
N ARG A 384 -3.72 22.92 -15.31
CA ARG A 384 -3.47 23.44 -13.96
C ARG A 384 -2.00 23.42 -13.59
N MET A 385 -1.19 22.49 -14.10
CA MET A 385 0.26 22.47 -13.81
C MET A 385 1.00 23.69 -14.39
N VAL A 386 0.54 24.24 -15.51
CA VAL A 386 1.06 25.50 -16.07
C VAL A 386 0.58 26.69 -15.24
N GLU A 387 -0.70 26.70 -14.81
CA GLU A 387 -1.22 27.69 -13.85
C GLU A 387 -0.48 27.62 -12.50
N VAL A 388 -0.02 26.47 -12.03
CA VAL A 388 0.71 26.32 -10.76
C VAL A 388 2.10 26.97 -10.82
N ALA A 389 2.83 26.80 -11.91
CA ALA A 389 4.10 27.50 -12.12
C ALA A 389 3.93 29.03 -12.26
N GLU A 390 2.75 29.48 -12.71
CA GLU A 390 2.35 30.90 -12.76
C GLU A 390 1.81 31.40 -11.40
N ILE A 391 1.10 30.58 -10.61
CA ILE A 391 0.64 30.87 -9.25
C ILE A 391 1.84 31.06 -8.31
N PHE A 392 2.91 30.27 -8.45
CA PHE A 392 4.16 30.51 -7.73
C PHE A 392 4.87 31.83 -8.14
N LYS A 393 4.42 32.52 -9.19
CA LYS A 393 4.87 33.87 -9.59
C LYS A 393 3.88 35.00 -9.20
N ASP A 394 2.57 34.73 -9.13
CA ASP A 394 1.54 35.79 -9.16
C ASP A 394 0.58 35.89 -7.95
N VAL A 395 0.83 35.27 -6.79
CA VAL A 395 -0.02 35.51 -5.58
C VAL A 395 0.29 36.87 -4.90
N ARG A 396 -0.03 37.96 -5.61
CA ARG A 396 -0.45 39.26 -5.09
C ARG A 396 -1.78 39.59 -5.81
N ASP A 397 -2.87 39.55 -5.06
CA ASP A 397 -4.24 40.02 -5.40
C ASP A 397 -5.34 38.93 -5.53
N LYS A 398 -6.11 38.81 -4.42
CA LYS A 398 -7.57 38.65 -4.26
C LYS A 398 -8.33 37.68 -5.19
N GLY A 399 -9.27 36.83 -4.75
CA GLY A 399 -9.96 36.66 -3.47
C GLY A 399 -11.17 35.72 -3.64
N GLU A 400 -11.58 35.13 -2.51
CA GLU A 400 -12.85 34.47 -2.14
C GLU A 400 -13.65 33.65 -3.17
N LEU A 401 -13.75 32.34 -2.93
CA LEU A 401 -14.87 31.47 -3.33
C LEU A 401 -15.24 30.48 -2.20
N LYS A 402 -16.53 30.12 -2.13
CA LYS A 402 -17.19 29.45 -0.99
C LYS A 402 -16.73 27.99 -0.75
N PRO A 403 -16.71 27.51 0.52
CA PRO A 403 -16.14 26.23 0.90
C PRO A 403 -17.01 25.02 0.50
N LYS A 404 -16.36 23.94 0.09
CA LYS A 404 -16.92 22.58 0.08
C LYS A 404 -16.24 21.76 1.18
N GLN A 405 -17.01 20.88 1.83
CA GLN A 405 -16.51 20.05 2.92
C GLN A 405 -15.49 19.01 2.43
N PRO A 406 -14.46 18.71 3.25
CA PRO A 406 -13.43 17.74 2.94
C PRO A 406 -14.02 16.32 2.87
N LYS A 407 -13.62 15.56 1.86
CA LYS A 407 -13.96 14.13 1.73
C LYS A 407 -12.90 13.29 2.41
N ILE A 408 -13.31 12.45 3.37
CA ILE A 408 -12.47 11.42 3.98
C ILE A 408 -12.34 10.28 2.95
N SER A 409 -11.18 9.61 2.89
CA SER A 409 -10.97 8.48 1.98
C SER A 409 -11.77 7.26 2.41
N THR A 410 -12.28 6.50 1.44
CA THR A 410 -13.01 5.23 1.64
C THR A 410 -12.24 4.24 2.50
N PHE A 411 -10.90 4.23 2.44
CA PHE A 411 -10.03 3.37 3.26
C PHE A 411 -10.17 3.66 4.77
N LEU A 412 -10.19 4.94 5.17
CA LEU A 412 -10.37 5.34 6.57
C LEU A 412 -11.84 5.32 6.99
N GLU A 413 -12.78 5.59 6.07
CA GLU A 413 -14.22 5.47 6.33
C GLU A 413 -14.62 4.02 6.63
N ASP A 414 -14.10 3.06 5.89
CA ASP A 414 -14.38 1.62 6.06
C ASP A 414 -13.85 1.03 7.38
N LEU A 415 -12.73 1.59 7.87
CA LEU A 415 -12.18 1.29 9.20
C LEU A 415 -12.98 1.97 10.33
N SER A 416 -13.74 3.03 10.03
CA SER A 416 -14.49 3.84 11.01
C SER A 416 -15.96 3.44 11.17
N SER A 417 -16.51 2.63 10.27
CA SER A 417 -17.94 2.30 10.18
C SER A 417 -18.44 1.29 11.23
N SER A 418 -17.87 1.30 12.44
CA SER A 418 -18.34 0.52 13.59
C SER A 418 -18.98 1.45 14.63
N SER A 419 -20.17 2.02 14.35
CA SER A 419 -21.13 2.54 15.37
C SER A 419 -22.25 3.42 14.81
N LYS A 420 -23.01 2.97 13.81
CA LYS A 420 -24.35 3.53 13.59
C LYS A 420 -25.39 2.41 13.70
N LYS A 421 -26.02 2.34 14.88
CA LYS A 421 -27.24 1.58 15.12
C LYS A 421 -28.31 2.07 14.13
N ASP A 422 -28.73 1.18 13.24
CA ASP A 422 -30.03 1.26 12.60
C ASP A 422 -31.11 1.19 13.68
N THR A 423 -31.66 2.36 14.02
CA THR A 423 -32.94 2.47 14.71
C THR A 423 -33.85 3.37 13.90
N SER A 424 -34.30 2.86 12.76
CA SER A 424 -35.60 3.26 12.22
C SER A 424 -36.09 2.26 11.19
N LYS A 425 -37.03 1.40 11.59
CA LYS A 425 -38.28 1.18 10.87
C LYS A 425 -39.30 0.54 11.80
N LYS A 426 -40.48 1.16 11.78
CA LYS A 426 -41.70 0.83 12.52
C LYS A 426 -42.29 -0.50 12.07
#